data_AF-A0A5A7VX05-F1
#
_entry.id   AF-A0A5A7VX05-F1
#
_cell.length_a   1.000
_cell.length_b   1.000
_cell.length_c   1.000
_cell.angle_alpha   90.00
_cell.angle_beta   90.00
_cell.angle_gamma   90.00
#
_symmetry.space_group_name_H-M   'P 1'
#
loop_
_entity.id
_entity.type
_entity.pdbx_description
1 polymer ?
#
loop_
_entity_poly.entity_id
_entity_poly.type
_entity_poly.pdbx_seq_one_letter_code
_entity_poly.pdbx_strand_id
1 'polypeptide(L)'
;MIELEIQGLSEHRESLLIEVGRLVIASGFTLQRQRLVQDHHGILLTMVVRGPFLKKWALAAALDGCERFISVKVARFVEGEPKPHFAASPKRVAPAIPPPTPVAAVVSPARDDHGTLAEPVATSAMTAAPESPREPPAEPEFEFIQPTPRASAPAASIPVSAPFVEPAPLKADEVVVDKMVRELEYDYPQIVPKLLALQHSVAEAARESSLALAGRRTGAWVFGREYALDAGLDLREAIERIGVPALRALVEVDQQGTQLHIHESLLCTEDGHSGCHFFSGFLEGLLEPAIAPGSLSIFAVCCRSYGADECVLAISD
;
A
#
# COMPACT_ATOMS: atom_id res chain seq x y z
N MET A 1 16.82 -19.90 -23.25
CA MET A 1 16.45 -20.00 -21.82
C MET A 1 15.80 -18.70 -21.42
N ILE A 2 14.81 -18.74 -20.52
CA ILE A 2 14.16 -17.55 -19.96
C ILE A 2 14.24 -17.59 -18.45
N GLU A 3 14.19 -16.41 -17.85
CA GLU A 3 14.02 -16.25 -16.41
C GLU A 3 12.60 -15.74 -16.15
N LEU A 4 11.94 -16.40 -15.21
CA LEU A 4 10.58 -16.12 -14.81
C LEU A 4 10.57 -15.81 -13.33
N GLU A 5 9.74 -14.84 -12.96
CA GLU A 5 9.37 -14.57 -11.59
C GLU A 5 7.98 -15.15 -11.33
N ILE A 6 7.91 -16.06 -10.38
CA ILE A 6 6.68 -16.62 -9.83
C ILE A 6 6.42 -15.89 -8.53
N GLN A 7 5.25 -15.29 -8.41
CA GLN A 7 4.74 -14.75 -7.15
C GLN A 7 3.45 -15.47 -6.83
N GLY A 8 3.33 -16.04 -5.64
CA GLY A 8 2.13 -16.73 -5.21
C GLY A 8 1.80 -16.47 -3.75
N LEU A 9 0.51 -16.34 -3.46
CA LEU A 9 -0.04 -16.19 -2.12
C LEU A 9 -0.63 -17.53 -1.67
N SER A 10 -0.36 -17.92 -0.43
CA SER A 10 -0.87 -19.14 0.19
C SER A 10 -1.38 -18.83 1.59
N GLU A 11 -2.43 -19.50 2.03
CA GLU A 11 -2.90 -19.40 3.42
C GLU A 11 -1.89 -20.01 4.41
N HIS A 12 -1.25 -21.11 4.00
CA HIS A 12 -0.40 -21.91 4.85
C HIS A 12 1.05 -21.96 4.36
N ARG A 13 1.99 -21.92 5.31
CA ARG A 13 3.43 -22.02 5.03
C ARG A 13 3.88 -23.45 4.78
N GLU A 14 3.21 -24.40 5.43
CA GLU A 14 3.66 -25.78 5.55
C GLU A 14 3.84 -26.41 4.18
N SER A 15 5.02 -26.95 3.90
CA SER A 15 5.37 -27.65 2.65
C SER A 15 5.17 -26.86 1.33
N LEU A 16 4.77 -25.59 1.37
CA LEU A 16 4.53 -24.74 0.19
C LEU A 16 5.77 -24.69 -0.73
N LEU A 17 6.93 -24.42 -0.15
CA LEU A 17 8.20 -24.39 -0.88
C LEU A 17 8.56 -25.73 -1.53
N ILE A 18 8.24 -26.84 -0.84
CA ILE A 18 8.59 -28.19 -1.32
C ILE A 18 7.71 -28.54 -2.52
N GLU A 19 6.41 -28.29 -2.40
CA GLU A 19 5.43 -28.63 -3.43
C GLU A 19 5.61 -27.76 -4.68
N VAL A 20 5.69 -26.44 -4.50
CA VAL A 20 5.93 -25.51 -5.61
C VAL A 20 7.30 -25.77 -6.24
N GLY A 21 8.32 -26.08 -5.42
CA GLY A 21 9.63 -26.50 -5.91
C GLY A 21 9.57 -27.75 -6.78
N ARG A 22 8.75 -28.74 -6.42
CA ARG A 22 8.52 -29.94 -7.25
C ARG A 22 7.86 -29.59 -8.59
N LEU A 23 6.86 -28.72 -8.60
CA LEU A 23 6.20 -28.27 -9.84
C LEU A 23 7.17 -27.55 -10.78
N VAL A 24 8.01 -26.68 -10.23
CA VAL A 24 9.07 -25.97 -10.97
C VAL A 24 10.05 -26.95 -11.61
N ILE A 25 10.55 -27.92 -10.84
CA ILE A 25 11.50 -28.93 -11.32
C ILE A 25 10.85 -29.86 -12.36
N ALA A 26 9.63 -30.34 -12.10
CA ALA A 26 8.88 -31.19 -13.02
C ALA A 26 8.61 -30.50 -14.37
N SER A 27 8.41 -29.18 -14.34
CA SER A 27 8.26 -28.34 -15.53
C SER A 27 9.59 -28.05 -16.25
N GLY A 28 10.73 -28.52 -15.72
CA GLY A 28 12.05 -28.36 -16.30
C GLY A 28 12.69 -27.00 -16.05
N PHE A 29 12.29 -26.32 -14.98
CA PHE A 29 12.89 -25.06 -14.54
C PHE A 29 13.81 -25.30 -13.33
N THR A 30 14.88 -24.51 -13.23
CA THR A 30 15.79 -24.50 -12.08
C THR A 30 15.54 -23.26 -11.23
N LEU A 31 15.46 -23.45 -9.92
CA LEU A 31 15.31 -22.35 -8.98
C LEU A 31 16.61 -21.54 -8.88
N GLN A 32 16.52 -20.22 -9.03
CA GLN A 32 17.64 -19.30 -8.89
C GLN A 32 17.63 -18.61 -7.53
N ARG A 33 16.47 -18.06 -7.16
CA ARG A 33 16.26 -17.39 -5.87
C ARG A 33 14.85 -17.64 -5.39
N GLN A 34 14.67 -17.69 -4.08
CA GLN A 34 13.37 -17.74 -3.45
C GLN A 34 13.33 -16.80 -2.26
N ARG A 35 12.16 -16.25 -2.00
CA ARG A 35 11.85 -15.45 -0.83
C ARG A 35 10.47 -15.86 -0.36
N LEU A 36 10.35 -16.09 0.94
CA LEU A 36 9.09 -16.36 1.60
C LEU A 36 8.90 -15.27 2.65
N VAL A 37 7.78 -14.55 2.57
CA VAL A 37 7.43 -13.46 3.49
C VAL A 37 6.07 -13.81 4.09
N GLN A 38 5.95 -13.62 5.40
CA GLN A 38 4.65 -13.69 6.07
C GLN A 38 4.07 -12.27 6.09
N ASP A 39 2.84 -12.14 5.62
CA ASP A 39 2.06 -10.92 5.56
C ASP A 39 0.73 -11.12 6.31
N HIS A 40 -0.01 -10.05 6.60
CA HIS A 40 -1.32 -10.12 7.26
C HIS A 40 -2.33 -10.93 6.45
N HIS A 41 -2.12 -11.05 5.14
CA HIS A 41 -2.97 -11.80 4.20
C HIS A 41 -2.50 -13.25 3.93
N GLY A 42 -1.41 -13.71 4.58
CA GLY A 42 -0.91 -15.08 4.45
C GLY A 42 0.59 -15.17 4.16
N ILE A 43 0.98 -16.21 3.43
CA ILE A 43 2.37 -16.51 3.10
C ILE A 43 2.61 -16.20 1.63
N LEU A 44 3.42 -15.17 1.40
CA LEU A 44 3.83 -14.74 0.09
C LEU A 44 5.13 -15.44 -0.32
N LEU A 45 5.05 -16.23 -1.39
CA LEU A 45 6.17 -16.90 -2.01
C LEU A 45 6.57 -16.16 -3.29
N THR A 46 7.85 -15.78 -3.39
CA THR A 46 8.46 -15.28 -4.63
C THR A 46 9.60 -16.18 -5.03
N MET A 47 9.58 -16.70 -6.25
CA MET A 47 10.64 -17.56 -6.80
C MET A 47 11.05 -17.01 -8.15
N VAL A 48 12.35 -16.86 -8.39
CA VAL A 48 12.86 -16.70 -9.76
C VAL A 48 13.45 -18.00 -10.22
N VAL A 49 12.98 -18.43 -11.38
CA VAL A 49 13.27 -19.72 -11.97
C VAL A 49 13.77 -19.52 -13.40
N ARG A 50 14.69 -20.38 -13.83
CA ARG A 50 15.30 -20.34 -15.15
C ARG A 50 14.99 -21.62 -15.91
N GLY A 51 14.50 -21.52 -17.14
CA GLY A 51 14.11 -22.70 -17.90
C GLY A 51 13.80 -22.47 -19.38
N PRO A 52 13.28 -23.48 -20.07
CA PRO A 52 12.93 -23.40 -21.48
C PRO A 52 11.73 -22.47 -21.72
N PHE A 53 11.82 -21.58 -22.71
CA PHE A 53 10.73 -20.65 -23.06
C PHE A 53 9.43 -21.39 -23.41
N LEU A 54 9.55 -22.47 -24.18
CA LEU A 54 8.41 -23.27 -24.64
C LEU A 54 7.64 -23.93 -23.49
N LYS A 55 8.26 -24.11 -22.32
CA LYS A 55 7.64 -24.74 -21.14
C LYS A 55 7.00 -23.74 -20.18
N LYS A 56 7.01 -22.43 -20.48
CA LYS A 56 6.39 -21.40 -19.64
C LYS A 56 4.91 -21.71 -19.35
N TRP A 57 4.15 -22.07 -20.38
CA TRP A 57 2.71 -22.34 -20.26
C TRP A 57 2.42 -23.59 -19.42
N ALA A 58 3.23 -24.64 -19.57
CA ALA A 58 3.11 -25.84 -18.76
C ALA A 58 3.39 -25.56 -17.28
N LEU A 59 4.41 -24.73 -16.99
CA LEU A 59 4.68 -24.27 -15.63
C LEU A 59 3.52 -23.44 -15.06
N ALA A 60 2.98 -22.49 -15.85
CA ALA A 60 1.85 -21.67 -15.42
C ALA A 60 0.62 -22.53 -15.11
N ALA A 61 0.24 -23.44 -16.01
CA ALA A 61 -0.89 -24.35 -15.79
C ALA A 61 -0.69 -25.26 -14.56
N ALA A 62 0.54 -25.73 -14.31
CA ALA A 62 0.84 -26.54 -13.13
C ALA A 62 0.75 -25.75 -11.82
N LEU A 63 1.10 -24.46 -11.86
CA LEU A 63 0.99 -23.57 -10.70
C LEU A 63 -0.45 -23.13 -10.46
N ASP A 64 -1.22 -22.84 -11.52
CA ASP A 64 -2.65 -22.49 -11.43
C ASP A 64 -3.48 -23.66 -10.87
N GLY A 65 -3.08 -24.91 -11.14
CA GLY A 65 -3.70 -26.11 -10.57
C GLY A 65 -3.20 -26.50 -9.18
N CYS A 66 -2.31 -25.72 -8.56
CA CYS A 66 -1.81 -26.01 -7.22
C CYS A 66 -2.79 -25.49 -6.17
N GLU A 67 -3.46 -26.40 -5.45
CA GLU A 67 -4.49 -26.08 -4.44
C GLU A 67 -3.98 -25.19 -3.30
N ARG A 68 -2.66 -25.09 -3.12
CA ARG A 68 -2.06 -24.25 -2.08
C ARG A 68 -1.95 -22.79 -2.45
N PHE A 69 -1.99 -22.48 -3.75
CA PHE A 69 -2.02 -21.09 -4.16
C PHE A 69 -3.45 -20.60 -4.14
N ILE A 70 -3.66 -19.60 -3.29
CA ILE A 70 -4.80 -18.71 -3.37
C ILE A 70 -4.78 -17.92 -4.69
N SER A 71 -3.60 -17.44 -5.05
CA SER A 71 -3.35 -16.67 -6.27
C SER A 71 -1.90 -16.85 -6.68
N VAL A 72 -1.66 -16.96 -7.99
CA VAL A 72 -0.32 -17.09 -8.55
C VAL A 72 -0.18 -16.27 -9.82
N LYS A 73 0.97 -15.60 -9.97
CA LYS A 73 1.33 -14.79 -11.13
C LYS A 73 2.70 -15.21 -11.62
N VAL A 74 2.81 -15.45 -12.93
CA VAL A 74 4.07 -15.81 -13.58
C VAL A 74 4.43 -14.75 -14.62
N ALA A 75 5.46 -13.96 -14.31
CA ALA A 75 5.97 -12.91 -15.18
C ALA A 75 7.40 -13.20 -15.66
N ARG A 76 7.86 -12.50 -16.71
CA ARG A 76 9.29 -12.48 -17.04
C ARG A 76 10.04 -11.74 -15.95
N PHE A 77 11.16 -12.31 -15.52
CA PHE A 77 12.06 -11.66 -14.57
C PHE A 77 12.85 -10.55 -15.28
N VAL A 78 12.94 -9.39 -14.65
CA VAL A 78 13.75 -8.24 -15.10
C VAL A 78 14.66 -7.87 -13.93
N GLU A 79 15.98 -7.88 -14.17
CA GLU A 79 16.96 -7.57 -13.15
C GLU A 79 17.01 -6.06 -12.85
N GLY A 80 17.00 -5.66 -11.58
CA GLY A 80 17.11 -4.26 -11.15
C GLY A 80 15.79 -3.59 -10.74
N GLU A 81 14.63 -4.14 -11.11
CA GLU A 81 13.34 -3.64 -10.63
C GLU A 81 12.81 -4.57 -9.52
N PRO A 82 12.72 -4.12 -8.26
CA PRO A 82 11.91 -4.82 -7.27
C PRO A 82 10.47 -4.70 -7.73
N LYS A 83 9.97 -5.70 -8.45
CA LYS A 83 8.56 -5.73 -8.84
C LYS A 83 7.76 -5.76 -7.55
N PRO A 84 6.90 -4.77 -7.28
CA PRO A 84 6.02 -4.82 -6.13
C PRO A 84 5.25 -6.13 -6.23
N HIS A 85 5.22 -6.88 -5.13
CA HIS A 85 4.53 -8.16 -5.18
C HIS A 85 3.06 -7.88 -5.51
N PHE A 86 2.45 -8.69 -6.37
CA PHE A 86 1.04 -8.49 -6.73
C PHE A 86 0.09 -8.44 -5.51
N ALA A 87 0.48 -9.09 -4.41
CA ALA A 87 -0.24 -9.09 -3.14
C ALA A 87 0.43 -8.28 -2.02
N ALA A 88 1.63 -7.70 -2.21
CA ALA A 88 2.28 -6.94 -1.14
C ALA A 88 2.11 -5.44 -1.32
N SER A 89 1.60 -4.81 -0.28
CA SER A 89 1.59 -3.37 -0.08
C SER A 89 3.00 -2.79 -0.17
N PRO A 90 3.27 -1.73 -0.98
CA PRO A 90 4.41 -0.88 -0.72
C PRO A 90 4.22 -0.25 0.65
N LYS A 91 5.14 -0.53 1.58
CA LYS A 91 5.28 0.28 2.79
C LYS A 91 5.72 1.68 2.32
N ARG A 92 4.79 2.65 2.25
CA ARG A 92 5.14 4.04 1.96
C ARG A 92 6.08 4.54 3.06
N VAL A 93 7.34 4.76 2.72
CA VAL A 93 8.18 5.70 3.46
C VAL A 93 7.59 7.06 3.17
N ALA A 94 6.99 7.68 4.20
CA ALA A 94 6.46 9.03 4.07
C ALA A 94 7.55 9.96 3.50
N PRO A 95 7.24 10.80 2.50
CA PRO A 95 8.18 11.82 2.07
C PRO A 95 8.50 12.71 3.29
N ALA A 96 9.78 12.87 3.58
CA ALA A 96 10.24 13.73 4.67
C ALA A 96 9.64 15.13 4.46
N ILE A 97 8.69 15.50 5.32
CA ILE A 97 8.16 16.85 5.38
C ILE A 97 9.35 17.76 5.72
N PRO A 98 9.76 18.70 4.86
CA PRO A 98 10.80 19.66 5.23
C PRO A 98 10.28 20.49 6.43
N PRO A 99 11.12 20.76 7.44
CA PRO A 99 10.69 21.48 8.63
C PRO A 99 10.13 22.86 8.24
N PRO A 100 9.08 23.34 8.92
CA PRO A 100 8.52 24.65 8.64
C PRO A 100 9.58 25.72 8.88
N THR A 101 9.82 26.53 7.86
CA THR A 101 10.62 27.75 7.97
C THR A 101 9.92 28.68 8.97
N PRO A 102 10.61 29.22 10.00
CA PRO A 102 9.96 30.09 10.97
C PRO A 102 9.49 31.36 10.26
N VAL A 103 8.18 31.58 10.26
CA VAL A 103 7.57 32.82 9.79
C VAL A 103 7.97 33.92 10.76
N ALA A 104 8.81 34.83 10.30
CA ALA A 104 9.15 36.05 11.02
C ALA A 104 7.87 36.85 11.27
N ALA A 105 7.62 37.16 12.55
CA ALA A 105 6.55 38.03 12.98
C ALA A 105 6.73 39.43 12.39
N VAL A 106 5.87 39.81 11.45
CA VAL A 106 5.72 41.20 11.01
C VAL A 106 4.64 41.83 11.87
N VAL A 107 5.07 42.55 12.89
CA VAL A 107 4.25 43.53 13.60
C VAL A 107 4.31 44.85 12.82
N SER A 108 3.16 45.47 12.62
CA SER A 108 2.99 46.86 12.19
C SER A 108 1.61 47.34 12.66
N PRO A 109 1.32 48.65 12.75
CA PRO A 109 2.19 49.83 12.67
C PRO A 109 1.94 50.88 13.79
N ALA A 110 2.82 51.87 13.93
CA ALA A 110 2.45 53.19 14.46
C ALA A 110 3.38 54.30 13.92
N ARG A 111 2.77 55.20 13.14
CA ARG A 111 3.14 56.59 12.81
C ARG A 111 3.09 57.46 14.09
N ASP A 112 3.68 58.65 14.27
CA ASP A 112 4.31 59.69 13.44
C ASP A 112 5.27 60.52 14.35
N ASP A 113 6.18 61.29 13.71
CA ASP A 113 6.36 62.76 13.88
C ASP A 113 7.76 63.36 14.24
N HIS A 114 8.11 64.41 13.46
CA HIS A 114 9.10 65.51 13.58
C HIS A 114 10.60 65.20 13.93
N GLY A 115 11.65 65.81 13.35
CA GLY A 115 11.89 66.87 12.37
C GLY A 115 13.35 67.39 12.47
N THR A 116 13.95 67.81 11.33
CA THR A 116 15.08 68.79 11.17
C THR A 116 16.50 68.39 11.68
N LEU A 117 17.70 68.61 11.07
CA LEU A 117 18.31 69.71 10.31
C LEU A 117 19.63 69.26 9.56
N ALA A 118 19.92 69.93 8.44
CA ALA A 118 21.24 70.37 7.89
C ALA A 118 22.24 69.46 7.13
N GLU A 119 22.40 69.81 5.84
CA GLU A 119 23.55 69.69 4.89
C GLU A 119 24.77 70.58 5.25
N PRO A 120 25.85 70.73 4.43
CA PRO A 120 26.72 69.78 3.70
C PRO A 120 28.22 70.16 3.88
N VAL A 121 29.18 69.58 3.12
CA VAL A 121 30.28 70.28 2.37
C VAL A 121 31.33 69.29 1.80
N ALA A 122 31.70 69.55 0.54
CA ALA A 122 32.72 68.94 -0.33
C ALA A 122 34.19 69.14 0.19
N THR A 123 35.32 68.67 -0.34
CA THR A 123 35.83 68.36 -1.70
C THR A 123 37.24 67.72 -1.56
N SER A 124 37.67 66.93 -2.57
CA SER A 124 39.02 66.58 -3.13
C SER A 124 40.34 66.84 -2.34
N ALA A 125 41.48 66.15 -2.58
CA ALA A 125 42.08 65.76 -3.86
C ALA A 125 43.33 64.86 -3.72
N MET A 126 43.59 64.02 -4.75
CA MET A 126 44.85 63.76 -5.50
C MET A 126 46.16 63.38 -4.73
N THR A 127 47.14 62.59 -5.21
CA THR A 127 47.68 62.39 -6.57
C THR A 127 48.72 61.25 -6.61
N ALA A 128 48.89 60.66 -7.81
CA ALA A 128 50.15 60.27 -8.50
C ALA A 128 50.99 59.01 -8.12
N ALA A 129 51.08 58.09 -9.09
CA ALA A 129 52.19 57.16 -9.42
C ALA A 129 53.40 57.96 -10.03
N PRO A 130 54.59 57.42 -10.48
CA PRO A 130 55.02 56.07 -10.98
C PRO A 130 56.49 55.69 -10.57
N GLU A 131 57.35 54.89 -11.23
CA GLU A 131 57.41 53.46 -11.68
C GLU A 131 58.92 53.01 -11.83
N SER A 132 59.22 51.72 -11.53
CA SER A 132 60.36 50.81 -11.94
C SER A 132 61.84 51.11 -11.55
N PRO A 133 62.85 50.16 -11.65
CA PRO A 133 62.92 48.81 -12.29
C PRO A 133 63.61 47.62 -11.51
N ARG A 134 63.66 46.43 -12.16
CA ARG A 134 63.98 45.01 -11.78
C ARG A 134 65.43 44.61 -11.40
N GLU A 135 65.60 43.50 -10.62
CA GLU A 135 66.47 42.31 -10.91
C GLU A 135 66.29 41.12 -9.89
N PRO A 136 66.42 39.82 -10.28
CA PRO A 136 66.42 38.58 -9.44
C PRO A 136 67.87 38.03 -9.24
N PRO A 137 68.21 36.79 -8.76
CA PRO A 137 67.51 35.68 -8.08
C PRO A 137 68.23 35.15 -6.79
N ALA A 138 67.61 34.25 -6.00
CA ALA A 138 68.28 33.17 -5.23
C ALA A 138 67.26 32.24 -4.51
N GLU A 139 67.25 30.96 -4.87
CA GLU A 139 66.82 29.84 -3.99
C GLU A 139 68.01 29.43 -3.08
N PRO A 140 67.90 28.52 -2.08
CA PRO A 140 66.76 27.68 -1.65
C PRO A 140 66.52 27.67 -0.12
N GLU A 141 65.41 27.10 0.34
CA GLU A 141 65.40 26.26 1.55
C GLU A 141 64.10 25.43 1.63
N PHE A 142 64.27 24.12 1.51
CA PHE A 142 63.22 23.12 1.67
C PHE A 142 62.85 23.01 3.16
N GLU A 143 61.75 23.63 3.58
CA GLU A 143 61.06 23.28 4.81
C GLU A 143 59.81 22.44 4.52
N PHE A 144 59.87 21.20 4.99
CA PHE A 144 58.87 20.17 4.84
C PHE A 144 57.68 20.47 5.78
N ILE A 145 56.75 21.33 5.35
CA ILE A 145 55.52 21.60 6.13
C ILE A 145 54.55 20.44 5.92
N GLN A 146 54.49 19.53 6.91
CA GLN A 146 53.45 18.49 6.97
C GLN A 146 52.07 19.15 7.19
N PRO A 147 51.00 18.70 6.49
CA PRO A 147 49.64 19.18 6.74
C PRO A 147 49.17 18.73 8.12
N THR A 148 48.72 19.68 8.94
CA THR A 148 48.10 19.43 10.25
C THR A 148 46.77 18.70 10.07
N PRO A 149 46.46 17.62 10.83
CA PRO A 149 45.18 16.92 10.72
C PRO A 149 44.04 17.81 11.22
N ARG A 150 43.01 17.98 10.38
CA ARG A 150 41.80 18.75 10.67
C ARG A 150 41.00 18.02 11.75
N ALA A 151 40.63 18.73 12.82
CA ALA A 151 39.79 18.21 13.89
C ALA A 151 38.41 17.76 13.35
N SER A 152 37.98 16.56 13.71
CA SER A 152 36.67 16.00 13.37
C SER A 152 35.55 16.84 13.97
N ALA A 153 34.61 17.28 13.13
CA ALA A 153 33.36 17.88 13.57
C ALA A 153 32.53 16.89 14.40
N PRO A 154 31.77 17.34 15.41
CA PRO A 154 30.94 16.45 16.23
C PRO A 154 29.90 15.73 15.36
N ALA A 155 29.80 14.42 15.55
CA ALA A 155 28.84 13.57 14.86
C ALA A 155 27.41 14.09 15.09
N ALA A 156 26.69 14.35 14.01
CA ALA A 156 25.28 14.65 14.05
C ALA A 156 24.55 13.48 14.73
N SER A 157 23.82 13.77 15.80
CA SER A 157 22.94 12.83 16.48
C SER A 157 21.84 12.39 15.50
N ILE A 158 21.85 11.10 15.15
CA ILE A 158 20.76 10.45 14.45
C ILE A 158 19.51 10.60 15.34
N PRO A 159 18.42 11.23 14.87
CA PRO A 159 17.18 11.23 15.62
C PRO A 159 16.73 9.78 15.75
N VAL A 160 16.64 9.31 17.00
CA VAL A 160 15.99 8.03 17.32
C VAL A 160 14.53 8.19 16.88
N SER A 161 14.22 7.67 15.70
CA SER A 161 12.84 7.53 15.23
C SER A 161 12.09 6.77 16.32
N ALA A 162 11.05 7.38 16.88
CA ALA A 162 10.14 6.70 17.77
C ALA A 162 9.73 5.37 17.09
N PRO A 163 9.75 4.24 17.82
CA PRO A 163 9.34 2.97 17.25
C PRO A 163 7.93 3.14 16.66
N PHE A 164 7.78 2.78 15.39
CA PHE A 164 6.47 2.67 14.75
C PHE A 164 5.65 1.66 15.55
N VAL A 165 4.77 2.15 16.41
CA VAL A 165 3.80 1.31 17.12
C VAL A 165 2.62 1.15 16.17
N GLU A 166 2.56 -0.01 15.54
CA GLU A 166 1.40 -0.44 14.78
C GLU A 166 0.20 -0.48 15.74
N PRO A 167 -0.86 0.30 15.51
CA PRO A 167 -1.98 0.34 16.43
C PRO A 167 -2.66 -1.03 16.44
N ALA A 168 -2.72 -1.66 17.62
CA ALA A 168 -3.36 -2.97 17.77
C ALA A 168 -4.82 -2.88 17.33
N PRO A 169 -5.32 -3.85 16.53
CA PRO A 169 -6.67 -3.80 16.01
C PRO A 169 -7.69 -3.73 17.15
N LEU A 170 -8.55 -2.71 17.10
CA LEU A 170 -9.65 -2.53 18.02
C LEU A 170 -10.90 -3.24 17.50
N LYS A 171 -11.81 -3.53 18.43
CA LYS A 171 -13.14 -4.04 18.08
C LYS A 171 -13.91 -2.99 17.27
N ALA A 172 -14.85 -3.47 16.47
CA ALA A 172 -15.77 -2.64 15.70
C ALA A 172 -16.56 -1.69 16.62
N ASP A 173 -16.82 -0.47 16.13
CA ASP A 173 -17.77 0.44 16.76
C ASP A 173 -19.20 0.04 16.37
N GLU A 174 -19.80 -0.86 17.16
CA GLU A 174 -21.12 -1.42 16.87
C GLU A 174 -22.21 -0.35 16.83
N VAL A 175 -22.10 0.71 17.65
CA VAL A 175 -23.13 1.75 17.78
C VAL A 175 -23.20 2.58 16.51
N VAL A 176 -22.05 2.99 15.98
CA VAL A 176 -22.00 3.77 14.73
C VAL A 176 -22.43 2.91 13.54
N VAL A 177 -22.02 1.63 13.52
CA VAL A 177 -22.45 0.69 12.47
C VAL A 177 -23.96 0.46 12.51
N ASP A 178 -24.56 0.21 13.67
CA ASP A 178 -26.01 0.01 13.81
C ASP A 178 -26.82 1.22 13.35
N LYS A 179 -26.33 2.42 13.63
CA LYS A 179 -26.95 3.65 13.13
C LYS A 179 -26.96 3.67 11.60
N MET A 180 -25.82 3.39 10.96
CA MET A 180 -25.71 3.36 9.49
C MET A 180 -26.60 2.29 8.86
N VAL A 181 -26.65 1.08 9.44
CA VAL A 181 -27.46 -0.04 8.94
C VAL A 181 -28.96 0.27 8.98
N ARG A 182 -29.45 1.02 9.99
CA ARG A 182 -30.86 1.44 10.06
C ARG A 182 -31.27 2.40 8.95
N GLU A 183 -30.31 3.11 8.37
CA GLU A 183 -30.56 4.08 7.30
C GLU A 183 -30.60 3.41 5.91
N LEU A 184 -30.23 2.12 5.79
CA LEU A 184 -30.17 1.37 4.52
C LEU A 184 -31.51 1.32 3.76
N GLU A 185 -32.64 1.30 4.46
CA GLU A 185 -33.98 1.24 3.85
C GLU A 185 -34.20 2.37 2.84
N TYR A 186 -33.65 3.55 3.11
CA TYR A 186 -33.84 4.74 2.29
C TYR A 186 -32.67 5.00 1.34
N ASP A 187 -31.46 4.59 1.72
CA ASP A 187 -30.24 4.97 1.00
C ASP A 187 -29.68 3.86 0.11
N TYR A 188 -30.12 2.61 0.23
CA TYR A 188 -29.61 1.52 -0.60
C TYR A 188 -30.08 1.66 -2.07
N PRO A 189 -29.18 1.53 -3.08
CA PRO A 189 -27.77 1.10 -2.99
C PRO A 189 -26.72 2.23 -2.83
N GLN A 190 -27.14 3.49 -2.73
CA GLN A 190 -26.30 4.68 -2.60
C GLN A 190 -25.68 4.87 -1.21
N ILE A 191 -25.03 3.82 -0.68
CA ILE A 191 -24.52 3.77 0.70
C ILE A 191 -23.04 4.16 0.82
N VAL A 192 -22.31 4.25 -0.30
CA VAL A 192 -20.87 4.55 -0.33
C VAL A 192 -20.50 5.85 0.42
N PRO A 193 -21.23 6.97 0.27
CA PRO A 193 -20.95 8.19 1.04
C PRO A 193 -21.04 7.97 2.57
N LYS A 194 -21.97 7.12 3.01
CA LYS A 194 -22.15 6.78 4.44
C LYS A 194 -21.03 5.89 4.95
N LEU A 195 -20.56 4.95 4.13
CA LEU A 195 -19.41 4.12 4.44
C LEU A 195 -18.14 4.96 4.57
N LEU A 196 -17.94 5.94 3.69
CA LEU A 196 -16.84 6.90 3.83
C LEU A 196 -16.99 7.70 5.14
N ALA A 197 -18.18 8.22 5.46
CA ALA A 197 -18.40 8.92 6.72
C ALA A 197 -18.12 8.03 7.96
N LEU A 198 -18.51 6.75 7.90
CA LEU A 198 -18.21 5.75 8.93
C LEU A 198 -16.70 5.64 9.16
N GLN A 199 -15.89 5.45 8.10
CA GLN A 199 -14.43 5.33 8.20
C GLN A 199 -13.77 6.51 8.91
N HIS A 200 -14.26 7.73 8.64
CA HIS A 200 -13.72 8.94 9.26
C HIS A 200 -14.21 9.17 10.68
N SER A 201 -15.36 8.60 11.05
CA SER A 201 -15.98 8.79 12.37
C SER A 201 -15.45 7.84 13.45
N VAL A 202 -14.95 6.66 13.07
CA VAL A 202 -14.44 5.65 14.01
C VAL A 202 -12.94 5.80 14.25
N ALA A 203 -12.47 5.29 15.38
CA ALA A 203 -11.04 5.25 15.69
C ALA A 203 -10.25 4.50 14.60
N GLU A 204 -9.04 4.96 14.28
CA GLU A 204 -8.20 4.40 13.21
C GLU A 204 -8.03 2.88 13.34
N ALA A 205 -7.69 2.41 14.53
CA ALA A 205 -7.52 0.99 14.83
C ALA A 205 -8.82 0.16 14.77
N ALA A 206 -10.00 0.81 14.73
CA ALA A 206 -11.30 0.17 14.63
C ALA A 206 -11.91 0.25 13.21
N ARG A 207 -11.29 0.98 12.27
CA ARG A 207 -11.84 1.22 10.92
C ARG A 207 -12.15 -0.06 10.18
N GLU A 208 -11.17 -0.94 10.07
CA GLU A 208 -11.28 -2.20 9.32
C GLU A 208 -12.32 -3.13 9.96
N SER A 209 -12.27 -3.31 11.29
CA SER A 209 -13.26 -4.08 12.05
C SER A 209 -14.69 -3.52 11.89
N SER A 210 -14.85 -2.19 11.90
CA SER A 210 -16.15 -1.53 11.77
C SER A 210 -16.70 -1.64 10.34
N LEU A 211 -15.83 -1.51 9.33
CA LEU A 211 -16.20 -1.75 7.93
C LEU A 211 -16.62 -3.20 7.70
N ALA A 212 -15.89 -4.17 8.24
CA ALA A 212 -16.25 -5.58 8.14
C ALA A 212 -17.63 -5.86 8.77
N LEU A 213 -17.89 -5.31 9.95
CA LEU A 213 -19.19 -5.44 10.60
C LEU A 213 -20.31 -4.75 9.80
N ALA A 214 -20.06 -3.55 9.28
CA ALA A 214 -21.01 -2.82 8.43
C ALA A 214 -21.32 -3.62 7.16
N GLY A 215 -20.30 -4.21 6.55
CA GLY A 215 -20.43 -5.15 5.44
C GLY A 215 -21.37 -6.28 5.79
N ARG A 216 -21.06 -7.07 6.83
CA ARG A 216 -21.88 -8.23 7.24
C ARG A 216 -23.34 -7.88 7.47
N ARG A 217 -23.61 -6.81 8.22
CA ARG A 217 -24.98 -6.38 8.50
C ARG A 217 -25.71 -5.89 7.26
N THR A 218 -25.02 -5.19 6.36
CA THR A 218 -25.58 -4.75 5.08
C THR A 218 -25.88 -5.95 4.18
N GLY A 219 -24.95 -6.90 4.05
CA GLY A 219 -25.11 -8.11 3.24
C GLY A 219 -26.29 -8.96 3.72
N ALA A 220 -26.38 -9.20 5.03
CA ALA A 220 -27.50 -9.93 5.62
C ALA A 220 -28.85 -9.21 5.41
N TRP A 221 -28.86 -7.89 5.50
CA TRP A 221 -30.06 -7.09 5.22
C TRP A 221 -30.49 -7.19 3.74
N VAL A 222 -29.54 -7.09 2.80
CA VAL A 222 -29.80 -7.27 1.37
C VAL A 222 -30.30 -8.68 1.07
N PHE A 223 -29.68 -9.71 1.66
CA PHE A 223 -30.14 -11.10 1.53
C PHE A 223 -31.61 -11.24 1.96
N GLY A 224 -31.95 -10.76 3.16
CA GLY A 224 -33.31 -10.82 3.67
C GLY A 224 -34.34 -10.06 2.83
N ARG A 225 -33.91 -8.99 2.15
CA ARG A 225 -34.77 -8.15 1.30
C ARG A 225 -34.99 -8.75 -0.10
N GLU A 226 -33.92 -9.26 -0.72
CA GLU A 226 -33.90 -9.56 -2.16
C GLU A 226 -33.71 -11.05 -2.49
N TYR A 227 -33.12 -11.83 -1.58
CA TYR A 227 -32.64 -13.20 -1.86
C TYR A 227 -33.12 -14.24 -0.84
N ALA A 228 -34.09 -13.90 0.02
CA ALA A 228 -34.55 -14.78 1.11
C ALA A 228 -35.09 -16.15 0.66
N LEU A 229 -35.40 -16.31 -0.63
CA LEU A 229 -35.87 -17.57 -1.22
C LEU A 229 -34.75 -18.40 -1.87
N ASP A 230 -33.55 -17.84 -2.02
CA ASP A 230 -32.41 -18.46 -2.69
C ASP A 230 -31.46 -19.10 -1.66
N ALA A 231 -31.83 -20.28 -1.16
CA ALA A 231 -31.04 -21.05 -0.19
C ALA A 231 -30.61 -22.43 -0.72
N GLY A 232 -29.53 -22.97 -0.17
CA GLY A 232 -28.98 -24.29 -0.52
C GLY A 232 -28.20 -24.31 -1.83
N LEU A 233 -27.64 -23.16 -2.25
CA LEU A 233 -26.80 -23.06 -3.43
C LEU A 233 -25.40 -23.58 -3.15
N ASP A 234 -24.71 -24.09 -4.17
CA ASP A 234 -23.25 -24.26 -4.08
C ASP A 234 -22.55 -22.89 -4.14
N LEU A 235 -21.28 -22.84 -3.75
CA LEU A 235 -20.55 -21.58 -3.65
C LEU A 235 -20.49 -20.80 -4.97
N ARG A 236 -20.23 -21.50 -6.09
CA ARG A 236 -20.14 -20.86 -7.40
C ARG A 236 -21.49 -20.30 -7.81
N GLU A 237 -22.55 -21.07 -7.63
CA GLU A 237 -23.91 -20.64 -7.93
C GLU A 237 -24.33 -19.45 -7.05
N ALA A 238 -23.99 -19.45 -5.76
CA ALA A 238 -24.27 -18.33 -4.86
C ALA A 238 -23.52 -17.05 -5.27
N ILE A 239 -22.25 -17.16 -5.67
CA ILE A 239 -21.48 -16.02 -6.18
C ILE A 239 -22.12 -15.47 -7.46
N GLU A 240 -22.46 -16.33 -8.42
CA GLU A 240 -23.00 -15.92 -9.72
C GLU A 240 -24.40 -15.32 -9.62
N ARG A 241 -25.29 -15.91 -8.80
CA ARG A 241 -26.70 -15.51 -8.69
C ARG A 241 -26.98 -14.42 -7.67
N ILE A 242 -26.15 -14.30 -6.64
CA ILE A 242 -26.40 -13.40 -5.50
C ILE A 242 -25.23 -12.43 -5.33
N GLY A 243 -24.01 -12.95 -5.17
CA GLY A 243 -22.82 -12.16 -4.84
C GLY A 243 -22.51 -11.08 -5.87
N VAL A 244 -22.36 -11.46 -7.13
CA VAL A 244 -22.02 -10.55 -8.23
C VAL A 244 -23.13 -9.52 -8.49
N PRO A 245 -24.42 -9.89 -8.61
CA PRO A 245 -25.49 -8.90 -8.76
C PRO A 245 -25.56 -7.88 -7.62
N ALA A 246 -25.46 -8.33 -6.37
CA ALA A 246 -25.55 -7.45 -5.21
C ALA A 246 -24.33 -6.51 -5.10
N LEU A 247 -23.13 -7.00 -5.42
CA LEU A 247 -21.93 -6.13 -5.46
C LEU A 247 -21.98 -5.12 -6.59
N ARG A 248 -22.50 -5.49 -7.77
CA ARG A 248 -22.66 -4.56 -8.90
C ARG A 248 -23.58 -3.38 -8.60
N ALA A 249 -24.47 -3.51 -7.62
CA ALA A 249 -25.26 -2.39 -7.15
C ALA A 249 -24.42 -1.32 -6.40
N LEU A 250 -23.26 -1.72 -5.86
CA LEU A 250 -22.39 -0.87 -5.02
C LEU A 250 -21.13 -0.40 -5.73
N VAL A 251 -20.53 -1.26 -6.57
CA VAL A 251 -19.21 -1.04 -7.18
C VAL A 251 -19.08 -1.80 -8.49
N GLU A 252 -18.20 -1.33 -9.38
CA GLU A 252 -17.83 -2.07 -10.58
C GLU A 252 -17.09 -3.36 -10.20
N VAL A 253 -17.60 -4.51 -10.64
CA VAL A 253 -17.04 -5.82 -10.31
C VAL A 253 -17.13 -6.81 -11.47
N ASP A 254 -16.02 -7.52 -11.68
CA ASP A 254 -15.90 -8.68 -12.56
C ASP A 254 -15.66 -9.96 -11.77
N GLN A 255 -16.12 -11.08 -12.31
CA GLN A 255 -15.91 -12.40 -11.72
C GLN A 255 -14.94 -13.21 -12.57
N GLN A 256 -13.94 -13.81 -11.92
CA GLN A 256 -13.00 -14.77 -12.51
C GLN A 256 -12.97 -16.03 -11.64
N GLY A 257 -13.81 -17.02 -11.98
CA GLY A 257 -13.94 -18.21 -11.13
C GLY A 257 -14.55 -17.87 -9.78
N THR A 258 -13.81 -18.11 -8.69
CA THR A 258 -14.19 -17.73 -7.33
C THR A 258 -13.53 -16.43 -6.85
N GLN A 259 -12.89 -15.69 -7.77
CA GLN A 259 -12.33 -14.37 -7.52
C GLN A 259 -13.27 -13.28 -8.01
N LEU A 260 -13.38 -12.21 -7.23
CA LEU A 260 -14.11 -11.00 -7.54
C LEU A 260 -13.12 -9.84 -7.64
N HIS A 261 -13.10 -9.23 -8.81
CA HIS A 261 -12.24 -8.12 -9.19
C HIS A 261 -13.05 -6.84 -9.08
N ILE A 262 -12.77 -6.05 -8.05
CA ILE A 262 -13.45 -4.79 -7.76
C ILE A 262 -12.61 -3.65 -8.33
N HIS A 263 -13.20 -2.93 -9.29
CA HIS A 263 -12.59 -1.81 -9.98
C HIS A 263 -12.89 -0.49 -9.28
N GLU A 264 -11.92 0.41 -9.28
CA GLU A 264 -12.06 1.81 -8.83
C GLU A 264 -12.76 2.03 -7.47
N SER A 265 -12.71 1.05 -6.55
CA SER A 265 -13.35 1.14 -5.23
C SER A 265 -13.03 2.45 -4.51
N LEU A 266 -14.06 3.25 -4.23
CA LEU A 266 -13.94 4.50 -3.48
C LEU A 266 -13.61 4.28 -2.00
N LEU A 267 -13.85 3.06 -1.48
CA LEU A 267 -13.48 2.70 -0.12
C LEU A 267 -11.99 2.34 0.00
N CYS A 268 -11.32 2.09 -1.13
CA CYS A 268 -9.93 1.70 -1.18
C CYS A 268 -9.05 2.81 -1.77
N THR A 269 -9.00 3.96 -1.09
CA THR A 269 -8.10 5.08 -1.40
C THR A 269 -6.71 4.89 -0.78
N GLU A 270 -5.72 5.64 -1.25
CA GLU A 270 -4.29 5.52 -0.89
C GLU A 270 -3.93 6.00 0.54
N ASP A 271 -4.78 5.70 1.52
CA ASP A 271 -4.69 6.18 2.91
C ASP A 271 -4.21 5.10 3.90
N GLY A 272 -3.78 3.94 3.39
CA GLY A 272 -3.15 2.88 4.18
C GLY A 272 -4.10 1.97 4.96
N HIS A 273 -5.42 2.11 4.80
CA HIS A 273 -6.43 1.21 5.36
C HIS A 273 -7.28 0.58 4.25
N SER A 274 -7.61 -0.71 4.40
CA SER A 274 -8.28 -1.45 3.33
C SER A 274 -9.81 -1.32 3.39
N GLY A 275 -10.42 -0.73 2.36
CA GLY A 275 -11.87 -0.78 2.16
C GLY A 275 -12.41 -2.18 1.85
N CYS A 276 -11.54 -3.13 1.47
CA CYS A 276 -11.91 -4.50 1.16
C CYS A 276 -12.60 -5.21 2.32
N HIS A 277 -12.33 -4.80 3.56
CA HIS A 277 -13.02 -5.33 4.73
C HIS A 277 -14.54 -5.17 4.66
N PHE A 278 -15.04 -4.06 4.11
CA PHE A 278 -16.48 -3.89 3.89
C PHE A 278 -17.01 -4.91 2.88
N PHE A 279 -16.33 -5.07 1.73
CA PHE A 279 -16.79 -5.98 0.68
C PHE A 279 -16.70 -7.45 1.09
N SER A 280 -15.64 -7.84 1.81
CA SER A 280 -15.53 -9.17 2.42
C SER A 280 -16.68 -9.41 3.38
N GLY A 281 -16.93 -8.49 4.32
CA GLY A 281 -18.05 -8.60 5.25
C GLY A 281 -19.41 -8.62 4.52
N PHE A 282 -19.58 -7.79 3.49
CA PHE A 282 -20.81 -7.74 2.69
C PHE A 282 -21.11 -9.10 2.06
N LEU A 283 -20.11 -9.71 1.43
CA LEU A 283 -20.23 -11.05 0.85
C LEU A 283 -20.44 -12.13 1.92
N GLU A 284 -19.78 -12.04 3.06
CA GLU A 284 -20.01 -12.95 4.20
C GLU A 284 -21.49 -12.96 4.58
N GLY A 285 -22.03 -11.79 4.95
CA GLY A 285 -23.42 -11.69 5.40
C GLY A 285 -24.45 -11.96 4.31
N LEU A 286 -24.08 -11.75 3.04
CA LEU A 286 -24.95 -11.98 1.89
C LEU A 286 -25.01 -13.46 1.48
N LEU A 287 -23.87 -14.15 1.47
CA LEU A 287 -23.77 -15.50 0.93
C LEU A 287 -23.90 -16.59 1.99
N GLU A 288 -23.51 -16.34 3.24
CA GLU A 288 -23.61 -17.31 4.33
C GLU A 288 -25.02 -17.91 4.49
N PRO A 289 -26.14 -17.15 4.38
CA PRO A 289 -27.48 -17.73 4.44
C PRO A 289 -27.90 -18.52 3.19
N ALA A 290 -27.24 -18.27 2.05
CA ALA A 290 -27.60 -18.82 0.74
C ALA A 290 -26.93 -20.17 0.48
N ILE A 291 -25.72 -20.37 0.99
CA ILE A 291 -24.94 -21.59 0.76
C ILE A 291 -25.38 -22.72 1.69
N ALA A 292 -25.19 -23.96 1.24
CA ALA A 292 -25.31 -25.12 2.12
C ALA A 292 -24.38 -24.98 3.35
N PRO A 293 -24.66 -25.65 4.49
CA PRO A 293 -23.83 -25.55 5.69
C PRO A 293 -22.36 -25.85 5.38
N GLY A 294 -21.53 -24.81 5.40
CA GLY A 294 -20.12 -24.82 4.97
C GLY A 294 -19.42 -23.57 5.49
N SER A 295 -18.08 -23.59 5.54
CA SER A 295 -17.29 -22.49 6.10
C SER A 295 -16.91 -21.49 5.01
N LEU A 296 -17.78 -20.51 4.77
CA LEU A 296 -17.43 -19.41 3.87
C LEU A 296 -16.20 -18.65 4.38
N SER A 297 -15.17 -18.60 3.55
CA SER A 297 -13.93 -17.87 3.78
C SER A 297 -13.74 -16.88 2.64
N ILE A 298 -13.54 -15.61 2.99
CA ILE A 298 -13.32 -14.53 2.03
C ILE A 298 -12.07 -13.77 2.44
N PHE A 299 -11.12 -13.64 1.52
CA PHE A 299 -9.87 -12.93 1.77
C PHE A 299 -9.57 -11.95 0.64
N ALA A 300 -9.01 -10.80 1.00
CA ALA A 300 -8.49 -9.85 0.04
C ALA A 300 -7.11 -10.33 -0.43
N VAL A 301 -7.01 -10.70 -1.70
CA VAL A 301 -5.75 -11.10 -2.36
C VAL A 301 -4.87 -9.89 -2.63
N CYS A 302 -5.49 -8.78 -3.07
CA CYS A 302 -4.83 -7.50 -3.23
C CYS A 302 -5.83 -6.36 -3.02
N CYS A 303 -5.33 -5.17 -2.69
CA CYS A 303 -6.15 -3.98 -2.45
C CYS A 303 -5.48 -2.74 -3.01
N ARG A 304 -6.29 -1.87 -3.61
CA ARG A 304 -5.85 -0.60 -4.18
C ARG A 304 -5.32 0.39 -3.14
N SER A 305 -5.82 0.36 -1.90
CA SER A 305 -5.24 1.13 -0.78
C SER A 305 -3.78 0.78 -0.49
N TYR A 306 -3.37 -0.41 -0.94
CA TYR A 306 -2.03 -0.94 -0.84
C TYR A 306 -1.29 -0.93 -2.18
N GLY A 307 -1.71 -0.10 -3.14
CA GLY A 307 -0.97 0.13 -4.38
C GLY A 307 -1.18 -0.93 -5.49
N ALA A 308 -2.19 -1.79 -5.37
CA ALA A 308 -2.66 -2.60 -6.49
C ALA A 308 -3.52 -1.77 -7.46
N ASP A 309 -3.59 -2.18 -8.74
CA ASP A 309 -4.42 -1.50 -9.74
C ASP A 309 -5.93 -1.69 -9.47
N GLU A 310 -6.30 -2.83 -8.89
CA GLU A 310 -7.65 -3.23 -8.54
C GLU A 310 -7.67 -3.95 -7.18
N CYS A 311 -8.86 -4.14 -6.61
CA CYS A 311 -9.04 -4.95 -5.42
C CYS A 311 -9.52 -6.35 -5.81
N VAL A 312 -8.84 -7.41 -5.37
CA VAL A 312 -9.27 -8.78 -5.66
C VAL A 312 -9.63 -9.48 -4.36
N LEU A 313 -10.85 -10.02 -4.31
CA LEU A 313 -11.31 -10.89 -3.24
C LEU A 313 -11.39 -12.31 -3.79
N ALA A 314 -10.88 -13.31 -3.06
CA ALA A 314 -11.23 -14.69 -3.37
C ALA A 314 -12.07 -15.32 -2.26
N ILE A 315 -12.88 -16.28 -2.71
CA ILE A 315 -13.96 -16.87 -1.94
C ILE A 315 -13.80 -18.40 -2.00
N SER A 316 -13.88 -19.05 -0.85
CA SER A 316 -13.80 -20.50 -0.67
C SER A 316 -14.77 -20.98 0.41
N ASP A 317 -15.19 -22.26 0.36
CA ASP A 317 -16.12 -22.92 1.28
C ASP A 317 -15.48 -24.02 2.14
#